data_AF-A0A565C4U9-F1
#
_entry.id   AF-A0A565C4U9-F1
#
_cell.length_a   1.000
_cell.length_b   1.000
_cell.length_c   1.000
_cell.angle_alpha   90.00
_cell.angle_beta   90.00
_cell.angle_gamma   90.00
#
_symmetry.space_group_name_H-M   'P 1'
#
loop_
_entity.id
_entity.type
_entity.pdbx_description
1 polymer ?
#
loop_
_entity_poly.entity_id
_entity_poly.type
_entity_poly.pdbx_seq_one_letter_code
_entity_poly.pdbx_strand_id
1 'polypeptide(L)'
;MPQMGRKKSMFFKTLNDMFIIKEIKSIEYESFVRFGPEYFKYMKDTYELGNQTCLAKVLGIYQPNGRREIQHNLMVMENLNFGRTISHEYNLKGPLLTRFITTTIGDGVEEVMLGPKFFKEMNNSPVYFSKISKYNLQSVVKNDIDFLDVIIRTRT
;
A
#
# COMPACT_ATOMS: atom_id res chain seq x y z
N MET A 1 -9.42 27.87 -17.12
CA MET A 1 -8.06 27.47 -16.70
C MET A 1 -8.17 26.59 -15.47
N PRO A 2 -7.71 25.33 -15.46
CA PRO A 2 -7.65 24.57 -14.22
C PRO A 2 -6.36 24.93 -13.46
N GLN A 3 -6.55 25.19 -12.18
CA GLN A 3 -5.55 25.68 -11.24
C GLN A 3 -4.51 24.62 -10.87
N MET A 4 -3.32 25.07 -10.44
CA MET A 4 -2.27 24.26 -9.80
C MET A 4 -2.86 23.42 -8.65
N GLY A 5 -3.04 22.12 -8.88
CA GLY A 5 -3.47 21.15 -7.88
C GLY A 5 -2.69 19.85 -8.06
N ARG A 6 -2.20 19.25 -6.96
CA ARG A 6 -1.51 17.94 -6.97
C ARG A 6 -2.29 16.96 -7.87
N LYS A 7 -1.70 16.55 -9.01
CA LYS A 7 -2.29 15.49 -9.84
C LYS A 7 -2.55 14.26 -8.96
N LYS A 8 -3.82 13.89 -8.80
CA LYS A 8 -4.25 12.68 -8.09
C LYS A 8 -3.72 11.47 -8.87
N SER A 9 -3.03 10.55 -8.21
CA SER A 9 -2.51 9.34 -8.87
C SER A 9 -3.67 8.51 -9.43
N MET A 10 -3.56 8.06 -10.69
CA MET A 10 -4.57 7.23 -11.33
C MET A 10 -4.43 5.76 -10.93
N PHE A 11 -5.57 5.09 -10.77
CA PHE A 11 -5.66 3.66 -10.50
C PHE A 11 -6.59 3.00 -11.51
N PHE A 12 -6.16 1.88 -12.06
CA PHE A 12 -6.93 1.03 -12.95
C PHE A 12 -6.90 -0.40 -12.43
N LYS A 13 -7.84 -1.21 -12.90
CA LYS A 13 -7.89 -2.64 -12.61
C LYS A 13 -7.94 -3.44 -13.91
N THR A 14 -7.42 -4.66 -13.86
CA THR A 14 -7.59 -5.59 -14.98
C THR A 14 -9.04 -6.04 -15.10
N LEU A 15 -9.45 -6.49 -16.30
CA LEU A 15 -10.83 -6.92 -16.57
C LEU A 15 -11.30 -8.05 -15.62
N ASN A 16 -10.38 -8.90 -15.20
CA ASN A 16 -10.62 -9.98 -14.25
C ASN A 16 -10.39 -9.58 -12.78
N ASP A 17 -10.19 -8.29 -12.48
CA ASP A 17 -9.99 -7.74 -11.12
C ASP A 17 -8.76 -8.29 -10.36
N MET A 18 -7.91 -9.10 -11.00
CA MET A 18 -6.74 -9.72 -10.34
C MET A 18 -5.62 -8.72 -10.01
N PHE A 19 -5.45 -7.67 -10.82
CA PHE A 19 -4.33 -6.75 -10.69
C PHE A 19 -4.80 -5.30 -10.68
N ILE A 20 -4.05 -4.48 -9.94
CA ILE A 20 -4.17 -3.03 -9.91
C ILE A 20 -3.01 -2.44 -10.70
N ILE A 21 -3.30 -1.45 -11.54
CA ILE A 21 -2.33 -0.64 -12.27
C ILE A 21 -2.37 0.76 -11.68
N LYS A 22 -1.27 1.20 -11.08
CA LYS A 22 -1.12 2.52 -10.49
C LYS A 22 -0.20 3.37 -11.36
N GLU A 23 -0.65 4.57 -11.72
CA GLU A 23 0.27 5.59 -12.24
C GLU A 23 1.11 6.14 -11.08
N ILE A 24 2.43 6.02 -11.20
CA ILE A 24 3.42 6.45 -10.21
C ILE A 24 4.20 7.65 -10.72
N LYS A 25 4.73 8.45 -9.80
CA LYS A 25 5.59 9.60 -10.12
C LYS A 25 6.97 9.13 -10.56
N SER A 26 7.72 9.95 -11.31
CA SER A 26 9.10 9.64 -11.70
C SER A 26 10.00 9.32 -10.50
N ILE A 27 9.84 10.06 -9.39
CA ILE A 27 10.58 9.77 -8.15
C ILE A 27 10.25 8.39 -7.55
N GLU A 28 8.99 7.94 -7.62
CA GLU A 28 8.58 6.60 -7.16
C GLU A 28 9.14 5.52 -8.10
N TYR A 29 9.16 5.80 -9.41
CA TYR A 29 9.73 4.91 -10.42
C TYR A 29 11.23 4.73 -10.24
N GLU A 30 12.00 5.81 -10.22
CA GLU A 30 13.46 5.79 -10.03
C GLU A 30 13.82 5.14 -8.69
N SER A 31 13.02 5.43 -7.67
CA SER A 31 13.13 4.78 -6.38
C SER A 31 12.96 3.27 -6.52
N PHE A 32 11.90 2.78 -7.16
CA PHE A 32 11.67 1.34 -7.35
C PHE A 32 12.75 0.67 -8.19
N VAL A 33 13.22 1.31 -9.26
CA VAL A 33 14.33 0.78 -10.07
C VAL A 33 15.56 0.54 -9.19
N ARG A 34 15.85 1.42 -8.23
CA ARG A 34 17.02 1.31 -7.35
C ARG A 34 16.96 0.11 -6.40
N PHE A 35 15.82 -0.14 -5.74
CA PHE A 35 15.68 -1.25 -4.77
C PHE A 35 14.99 -2.50 -5.34
N GLY A 36 14.62 -2.46 -6.61
CA GLY A 36 13.90 -3.54 -7.30
C GLY A 36 14.61 -4.89 -7.18
N PRO A 37 15.94 -4.99 -7.41
CA PRO A 37 16.67 -6.24 -7.25
C PRO A 37 16.53 -6.85 -5.84
N GLU A 38 16.66 -6.05 -4.80
CA GLU A 38 16.53 -6.47 -3.40
C GLU A 38 15.08 -6.87 -3.08
N TYR A 39 14.10 -6.14 -3.61
CA TYR A 39 12.69 -6.50 -3.53
C TYR A 39 12.39 -7.86 -4.15
N PHE A 40 12.78 -8.09 -5.40
CA PHE A 40 12.50 -9.36 -6.05
C PHE A 40 13.27 -10.53 -5.40
N LYS A 41 14.49 -10.28 -4.90
CA LYS A 41 15.22 -11.26 -4.08
C LYS A 41 14.46 -11.58 -2.79
N TYR A 42 14.01 -10.57 -2.04
CA TYR A 42 13.23 -10.77 -0.81
C TYR A 42 11.94 -11.55 -1.07
N MET A 43 11.20 -11.22 -2.12
CA MET A 43 9.96 -11.91 -2.50
C MET A 43 10.23 -13.38 -2.87
N LYS A 44 11.30 -13.64 -3.63
CA LYS A 44 11.72 -14.99 -4.00
C LYS A 44 12.12 -15.80 -2.77
N ASP A 45 13.02 -15.28 -1.94
CA ASP A 45 13.52 -15.96 -0.75
C ASP A 45 12.36 -16.25 0.23
N THR A 46 11.43 -15.30 0.39
CA THR A 46 10.21 -15.47 1.21
C THR A 46 9.36 -16.63 0.68
N TYR A 47 9.15 -16.69 -0.63
CA TYR A 47 8.37 -17.76 -1.26
C TYR A 47 9.05 -19.14 -1.15
N GLU A 48 10.34 -19.23 -1.48
CA GLU A 48 11.09 -20.50 -1.47
C GLU A 48 11.23 -21.09 -0.06
N LEU A 49 11.31 -20.23 0.96
CA LEU A 49 11.34 -20.65 2.36
C LEU A 49 9.95 -20.95 2.95
N GLY A 50 8.87 -20.80 2.17
CA GLY A 50 7.50 -21.00 2.63
C GLY A 50 7.00 -19.93 3.62
N ASN A 51 7.66 -18.78 3.67
CA ASN A 51 7.28 -17.65 4.50
C ASN A 51 6.13 -16.84 3.87
N GLN A 52 5.49 -16.00 4.68
CA GLN A 52 4.47 -15.05 4.23
C GLN A 52 5.02 -13.63 4.27
N THR A 53 4.42 -12.72 3.49
CA THR A 53 4.72 -11.28 3.48
C THR A 53 3.43 -10.48 3.37
N CYS A 54 3.37 -9.33 4.04
CA CYS A 54 2.34 -8.30 3.91
C CYS A 54 2.71 -7.22 2.88
N LEU A 55 3.92 -7.26 2.30
CA LEU A 55 4.30 -6.35 1.22
C LEU A 55 3.41 -6.58 0.00
N ALA A 56 3.06 -5.49 -0.67
CA ALA A 56 2.35 -5.58 -1.94
C ALA A 56 3.19 -6.36 -2.96
N LYS A 57 2.60 -7.38 -3.59
CA LYS A 57 3.23 -8.07 -4.72
C LYS A 57 3.19 -7.18 -5.96
N VAL A 58 4.33 -6.58 -6.28
CA VAL A 58 4.57 -5.84 -7.51
C VAL A 58 5.00 -6.84 -8.58
N LEU A 59 4.26 -6.89 -9.69
CA LEU A 59 4.55 -7.75 -10.82
C LEU A 59 5.55 -7.09 -11.78
N GLY A 60 5.55 -5.76 -11.83
CA GLY A 60 6.48 -5.00 -12.65
C GLY A 60 6.18 -3.50 -12.65
N ILE A 61 7.19 -2.74 -13.07
CA ILE A 61 7.07 -1.32 -13.41
C ILE A 61 7.30 -1.17 -14.91
N TYR A 62 6.47 -0.35 -15.56
CA TYR A 62 6.46 -0.19 -17.00
C TYR A 62 6.48 1.29 -17.34
N GLN A 63 7.34 1.62 -18.30
CA GLN A 63 7.38 2.93 -18.92
C GLN A 63 7.05 2.75 -20.40
N PRO A 64 5.76 2.76 -20.78
CA PRO A 64 5.37 2.62 -22.18
C PRO A 64 5.96 3.77 -23.00
N ASN A 65 6.86 3.42 -23.93
CA ASN A 65 7.39 4.37 -24.90
C ASN A 65 6.32 4.62 -25.97
N GLY A 66 5.53 5.68 -25.80
CA GLY A 66 4.56 6.14 -26.79
C GLY A 66 5.00 7.44 -27.45
N ARG A 67 4.49 7.72 -28.66
CA ARG A 67 4.66 9.01 -29.37
C ARG A 67 4.02 10.22 -28.66
N ARG A 68 3.66 10.08 -27.38
CA ARG A 68 3.00 11.13 -26.59
C ARG A 68 4.05 11.92 -25.84
N GLU A 69 3.88 13.24 -25.77
CA GLU A 69 4.77 14.15 -25.04
C GLU A 69 4.82 13.88 -23.53
N ILE A 70 3.87 13.09 -22.99
CA ILE A 70 3.75 12.78 -21.57
C ILE A 70 4.22 11.35 -21.33
N GLN A 71 5.32 11.22 -20.59
CA GLN A 71 5.83 9.95 -20.08
C GLN A 71 4.98 9.50 -18.88
N HIS A 72 4.42 8.30 -18.97
CA HIS A 72 3.67 7.67 -17.89
C HIS A 72 4.52 6.56 -17.28
N ASN A 73 4.61 6.52 -15.95
CA ASN A 73 5.24 5.42 -15.22
C ASN A 73 4.12 4.61 -14.54
N LEU A 74 4.06 3.32 -14.82
CA LEU A 74 2.99 2.43 -14.36
C LEU A 74 3.57 1.34 -13.47
N MET A 75 2.94 1.10 -12.32
CA MET A 75 3.22 -0.03 -11.45
C MET A 75 2.05 -1.01 -11.51
N VAL A 76 2.34 -2.28 -11.81
CA VAL A 76 1.36 -3.36 -11.79
C VAL A 76 1.57 -4.17 -10.52
N MET A 77 0.51 -4.35 -9.73
CA MET A 77 0.56 -5.06 -8.46
C MET A 77 -0.69 -5.91 -8.23
N GLU A 78 -0.63 -6.86 -7.29
CA GLU A 78 -1.80 -7.65 -6.89
C GLU A 78 -2.95 -6.77 -6.40
N ASN A 79 -4.18 -7.20 -6.67
CA ASN A 79 -5.35 -6.64 -6.01
C ASN A 79 -5.63 -7.39 -4.70
N LEU A 80 -5.37 -6.76 -3.56
CA LEU A 80 -5.65 -7.33 -2.24
C LEU A 80 -7.14 -7.67 -2.03
N ASN A 81 -8.06 -7.02 -2.76
CA ASN A 81 -9.49 -7.26 -2.62
C ASN A 81 -10.02 -8.31 -3.63
N PHE A 82 -9.14 -8.88 -4.48
CA PHE A 82 -9.56 -9.87 -5.47
C PHE A 82 -10.28 -11.06 -4.84
N GLY A 83 -11.48 -11.34 -5.34
CA GLY A 83 -12.32 -12.46 -4.89
C GLY A 83 -12.86 -12.33 -3.46
N ARG A 84 -12.78 -11.14 -2.84
CA ARG A 84 -13.19 -10.92 -1.44
C ARG A 84 -14.38 -9.96 -1.36
N THR A 85 -15.37 -10.31 -0.54
CA THR A 85 -16.41 -9.36 -0.12
C THR A 85 -15.90 -8.60 1.10
N ILE A 86 -15.53 -7.34 0.91
CA ILE A 86 -14.98 -6.49 1.97
C ILE A 86 -16.14 -5.77 2.67
N SER A 87 -16.33 -6.06 3.97
CA SER A 87 -17.33 -5.37 4.79
C SER A 87 -16.78 -4.08 5.41
N HIS A 88 -15.49 -4.06 5.75
CA HIS A 88 -14.81 -2.93 6.36
C HIS A 88 -13.37 -2.84 5.81
N GLU A 89 -12.92 -1.61 5.52
CA GLU A 89 -11.55 -1.32 5.08
C GLU A 89 -10.93 -0.27 6.01
N TYR A 90 -9.70 -0.51 6.46
CA TYR A 90 -8.99 0.40 7.36
C TYR A 90 -7.61 0.73 6.81
N ASN A 91 -7.28 2.03 6.77
CA ASN A 91 -5.95 2.50 6.45
C ASN A 91 -5.19 2.84 7.73
N LEU A 92 -4.42 1.89 8.24
CA LEU A 92 -3.64 2.03 9.46
C LEU A 92 -2.21 2.51 9.13
N LYS A 93 -1.75 3.53 9.84
CA LYS A 93 -0.46 4.22 9.68
C LYS A 93 -0.09 4.80 11.03
N GLY A 94 1.06 4.38 11.55
CA GLY A 94 1.74 4.97 12.70
C GLY A 94 0.96 4.92 14.03
N PRO A 95 1.61 5.37 15.12
CA PRO A 95 0.98 5.47 16.43
C PRO A 95 -0.12 6.53 16.44
N LEU A 96 -1.11 6.30 17.32
CA LEU A 96 -2.37 7.03 17.53
C LEU A 96 -2.31 8.56 17.43
N LEU A 97 -1.17 9.19 17.77
CA LEU A 97 -1.03 10.63 17.93
C LEU A 97 -1.03 11.46 16.64
N THR A 98 -0.73 10.88 15.47
CA THR A 98 -0.47 11.66 14.22
C THR A 98 -1.72 11.97 13.38
N ARG A 99 -2.94 11.75 13.89
CA ARG A 99 -4.17 11.81 13.08
C ARG A 99 -5.19 12.87 13.46
N PHE A 100 -4.82 13.86 14.28
CA PHE A 100 -5.65 15.06 14.43
C PHE A 100 -5.43 15.99 13.24
N ILE A 101 -6.01 15.67 12.08
CA ILE A 101 -6.17 16.62 10.98
C ILE A 101 -7.66 16.94 10.88
N THR A 102 -8.06 18.01 11.55
CA THR A 102 -9.35 18.66 11.33
C THR A 102 -9.34 19.24 9.92
N THR A 103 -10.23 18.77 9.06
CA THR A 103 -10.52 19.47 7.80
C THR A 103 -11.95 19.97 7.90
N THR A 104 -12.10 21.26 8.22
CA THR A 104 -13.40 21.95 8.17
C THR A 104 -13.75 22.23 6.71
N ILE A 105 -14.72 21.50 6.18
CA ILE A 105 -15.44 21.88 4.96
C ILE A 105 -16.94 21.80 5.30
N GLY A 106 -17.59 22.98 5.38
CA GLY A 106 -19.05 23.26 5.40
C GLY A 106 -20.01 22.28 6.10
N ASP A 107 -20.73 22.77 7.13
CA ASP A 107 -22.02 22.34 7.75
C ASP A 107 -22.44 20.85 7.80
N GLY A 108 -21.51 19.93 7.61
CA GLY A 108 -21.67 18.51 7.82
C GLY A 108 -20.32 17.92 8.21
N VAL A 109 -20.14 17.63 9.50
CA VAL A 109 -18.89 17.07 10.02
C VAL A 109 -18.83 15.58 9.64
N GLU A 110 -18.41 15.26 8.42
CA GLU A 110 -18.02 13.89 8.10
C GLU A 110 -16.54 13.70 8.48
N GLU A 111 -16.34 13.47 9.77
CA GLU A 111 -15.03 13.21 10.35
C GLU A 111 -14.52 11.84 9.87
N VAL A 112 -13.87 11.78 8.70
CA VAL A 112 -13.25 10.53 8.18
C VAL A 112 -11.94 10.27 8.94
N MET A 113 -12.10 9.96 10.23
CA MET A 113 -11.06 9.58 11.18
C MET A 113 -10.72 8.08 11.03
N LEU A 114 -9.85 7.73 10.10
CA LEU A 114 -9.59 6.30 9.79
C LEU A 114 -8.92 5.51 10.92
N GLY A 115 -8.17 6.18 11.81
CA GLY A 115 -7.54 5.54 12.98
C GLY A 115 -8.53 5.40 14.13
N PRO A 116 -9.10 6.51 14.63
CA PRO A 116 -10.09 6.47 15.71
C PRO A 116 -11.35 5.65 15.38
N LYS A 117 -11.80 5.63 14.11
CA LYS A 117 -12.89 4.73 13.67
C LYS A 117 -12.54 3.26 13.88
N PHE A 118 -11.33 2.83 13.48
CA PHE A 118 -10.87 1.47 13.74
C PHE A 118 -10.91 1.14 15.23
N PHE A 119 -10.37 1.99 16.11
CA PHE A 119 -10.37 1.70 17.55
C PHE A 119 -11.77 1.70 18.16
N LYS A 120 -12.66 2.62 17.74
CA LYS A 120 -14.05 2.65 18.17
C LYS A 120 -14.80 1.39 17.75
N GLU A 121 -14.62 0.96 16.50
CA GLU A 121 -15.23 -0.26 15.98
C GLU A 121 -14.64 -1.50 16.63
N MET A 122 -13.32 -1.56 16.85
CA MET A 122 -12.67 -2.66 17.59
C MET A 122 -13.11 -2.73 19.06
N ASN A 123 -13.47 -1.61 19.68
CA ASN A 123 -14.00 -1.62 21.05
C ASN A 123 -15.41 -2.23 21.12
N ASN A 124 -16.20 -2.07 20.06
CA ASN A 124 -17.56 -2.61 19.98
C ASN A 124 -17.61 -4.02 19.37
N SER A 125 -16.72 -4.31 18.44
CA SER A 125 -16.64 -5.56 17.68
C SER A 125 -15.17 -5.89 17.38
N PRO A 126 -14.44 -6.47 18.35
CA PRO A 126 -13.02 -6.78 18.18
C PRO A 126 -12.77 -7.82 17.09
N VAL A 127 -11.63 -7.69 16.39
CA VAL A 127 -11.11 -8.77 15.54
C VAL A 127 -10.32 -9.75 16.42
N TYR A 128 -10.82 -10.98 16.51
CA TYR A 128 -10.19 -12.05 17.26
C TYR A 128 -9.20 -12.83 16.39
N PHE A 129 -8.03 -13.12 16.95
CA PHE A 129 -7.00 -13.95 16.32
C PHE A 129 -6.73 -15.17 17.19
N SER A 130 -6.53 -16.33 16.57
CA SER A 130 -5.90 -17.45 17.28
C SER A 130 -4.49 -17.07 17.71
N LYS A 131 -3.96 -17.73 18.74
CA LYS A 131 -2.57 -17.50 19.20
C LYS A 131 -1.56 -17.68 18.06
N ILE A 132 -1.78 -18.69 17.21
CA ILE A 132 -0.91 -19.02 16.08
C ILE A 132 -1.03 -17.95 15.00
N SER A 133 -2.23 -17.56 14.60
CA SER A 133 -2.46 -16.51 13.59
C SER A 133 -1.86 -15.17 14.02
N LYS A 134 -2.00 -14.81 15.31
CA LYS A 134 -1.40 -13.61 15.87
C LYS A 134 0.13 -13.66 15.79
N TYR A 135 0.74 -14.77 16.22
CA TYR A 135 2.18 -14.96 16.17
C TYR A 135 2.71 -14.87 14.72
N ASN A 136 2.05 -15.55 13.78
CA ASN A 136 2.43 -15.53 12.38
C ASN A 136 2.34 -14.11 11.80
N LEU A 137 1.24 -13.40 12.03
CA LEU A 137 1.08 -12.01 11.57
C LEU A 137 2.16 -11.10 12.14
N GLN A 138 2.46 -11.21 13.44
CA GLN A 138 3.51 -10.41 14.08
C GLN A 138 4.90 -10.71 13.49
N SER A 139 5.20 -11.99 13.25
CA SER A 139 6.47 -12.40 12.63
C SER A 139 6.60 -11.85 11.21
N VAL A 140 5.55 -11.95 10.41
CA VAL A 140 5.54 -11.46 9.02
C VAL A 140 5.72 -9.95 8.97
N VAL A 141 4.93 -9.21 9.77
CA VAL A 141 5.04 -7.75 9.84
C VAL A 141 6.43 -7.32 10.28
N LYS A 142 7.04 -8.03 11.24
CA LYS A 142 8.41 -7.75 11.66
C LYS A 142 9.41 -7.95 10.51
N ASN A 143 9.36 -9.09 9.83
CA ASN A 143 10.26 -9.39 8.72
C ASN A 143 10.14 -8.35 7.58
N ASP A 144 8.91 -7.93 7.26
CA ASP A 144 8.66 -6.90 6.26
C ASP A 144 9.23 -5.53 6.68
N ILE A 145 9.06 -5.15 7.96
CA ILE A 145 9.63 -3.91 8.50
C ILE A 145 11.15 -3.94 8.45
N ASP A 146 11.77 -5.03 8.87
CA ASP A 146 13.22 -5.20 8.86
C ASP A 146 13.77 -5.04 7.42
N PHE A 147 13.08 -5.64 6.43
CA PHE A 147 13.41 -5.47 5.02
C PHE A 147 13.23 -4.02 4.52
N LEU A 148 12.11 -3.38 4.85
CA LEU A 148 11.85 -2.00 4.46
C LEU A 148 12.87 -1.02 5.07
N ASP A 149 13.28 -1.25 6.33
CA ASP A 149 14.31 -0.45 7.00
C ASP A 149 15.67 -0.56 6.28
N VAL A 150 16.04 -1.77 5.83
CA VAL A 150 17.25 -1.96 4.99
C VAL A 150 17.16 -1.13 3.71
N ILE A 151 16.04 -1.18 2.98
CA ILE A 151 15.88 -0.39 1.74
C ILE A 151 15.92 1.12 2.02
N ILE A 152 15.37 1.57 3.14
CA ILE A 152 15.33 3.00 3.47
C ILE A 152 16.74 3.50 3.81
N ARG A 153 17.50 2.74 4.60
CA ARG A 153 18.86 3.12 5.03
C ARG A 153 19.88 3.11 3.91
N THR A 154 19.74 2.24 2.91
CA THR A 154 20.63 2.22 1.73
C THR A 154 20.37 3.38 0.75
N ARG A 155 19.40 4.27 1.04
CA ARG A 155 19.13 5.48 0.25
C ARG A 155 19.79 6.75 0.80
N THR A 156 20.24 6.74 2.05
CA THR A 156 21.06 7.79 2.69
C THR A 156 22.52 7.51 2.49
#